data_AF-A0A9D9ISI5-F1
#
_entry.id   AF-A0A9D9ISI5-F1
#
_cell.length_a   1.000
_cell.length_b   1.000
_cell.length_c   1.000
_cell.angle_alpha   90.00
_cell.angle_beta   90.00
_cell.angle_gamma   90.00
#
_symmetry.space_group_name_H-M   'P 1'
#
loop_
_entity.id
_entity.type
_entity.pdbx_description
1 polymer ?
#
loop_
_entity_poly.entity_id
_entity_poly.type
_entity_poly.pdbx_seq_one_letter_code
_entity_poly.pdbx_strand_id
1 'polypeptide(L)'
;ACQRALDENVADLQKKYEQFKIKAPIVSVEPDIKVQIGLKEGISEDSKFEVLEAQEKDGRVVYKRVGTVRPVKGKIWDNRFMAVEEQAYGADFGATTFKKESGGDFYPGLLIREIK
;
A
#
# COMPACT_ATOMS: atom_id res chain seq x y z
N ALA A 1 -2.21 1.88 -38.67
CA ALA A 1 -2.93 1.69 -37.39
C ALA A 1 -2.10 0.82 -36.43
N CYS A 2 -0.93 1.29 -36.00
CA CYS A 2 0.03 0.50 -35.19
C CYS A 2 0.39 1.11 -33.83
N GLN A 3 -0.17 2.28 -33.46
CA GLN A 3 0.13 2.88 -32.15
C GLN A 3 -0.68 2.26 -31.01
N ARG A 4 -1.89 1.76 -31.27
CA ARG A 4 -2.76 1.17 -30.23
C ARG A 4 -2.25 -0.17 -29.67
N ALA A 5 -1.57 -0.96 -30.48
CA ALA A 5 -1.00 -2.23 -30.03
C ALA A 5 0.28 -2.05 -29.18
N LEU A 6 0.99 -0.94 -29.35
CA LEU A 6 2.19 -0.64 -28.56
C LEU A 6 1.81 -0.19 -27.14
N ASP A 7 0.76 0.62 -26.99
CA ASP A 7 0.29 1.05 -25.68
C ASP A 7 -0.26 -0.10 -24.82
N GLU A 8 -0.93 -1.08 -25.44
CA GLU A 8 -1.42 -2.29 -24.73
C GLU A 8 -0.28 -3.12 -24.14
N ASN A 9 0.84 -3.24 -24.86
CA ASN A 9 2.01 -3.99 -24.40
C ASN A 9 2.81 -3.25 -23.31
N VAL A 10 2.91 -1.92 -23.38
CA VAL A 10 3.57 -1.10 -22.35
C VAL A 10 2.78 -1.12 -21.04
N ALA A 11 1.45 -1.10 -21.09
CA ALA A 11 0.59 -1.20 -19.92
C ALA A 11 0.64 -2.57 -19.24
N ASP A 12 0.76 -3.66 -20.01
CA ASP A 12 0.94 -5.01 -19.47
C ASP A 12 2.34 -5.24 -18.86
N LEU A 13 3.36 -4.58 -19.42
CA LEU A 13 4.70 -4.53 -18.83
C LEU A 13 4.66 -3.75 -17.50
N GLN A 14 4.03 -2.58 -17.44
CA GLN A 14 3.85 -1.83 -16.18
C GLN A 14 3.00 -2.58 -15.14
N LYS A 15 1.98 -3.35 -15.55
CA LYS A 15 1.25 -4.29 -14.66
C LYS A 15 2.09 -5.47 -14.15
N LYS A 16 3.21 -5.79 -14.82
CA LYS A 16 4.19 -6.84 -14.45
C LYS A 16 5.39 -6.32 -13.65
N TYR A 17 5.62 -5.01 -13.61
CA TYR A 17 6.73 -4.44 -12.83
C TYR A 17 6.36 -4.30 -11.36
N GLU A 18 6.77 -5.28 -10.54
CA GLU A 18 6.71 -5.20 -9.07
C GLU A 18 7.39 -3.96 -8.47
N GLN A 19 8.22 -3.27 -9.26
CA GLN A 19 8.95 -2.05 -8.89
C GLN A 19 8.04 -0.86 -8.56
N PHE A 20 6.82 -0.79 -9.13
CA PHE A 20 5.87 0.29 -8.87
C PHE A 20 4.75 -0.09 -7.89
N LYS A 21 4.74 -1.35 -7.41
CA LYS A 21 3.83 -1.72 -6.32
C LYS A 21 4.21 -0.90 -5.09
N ILE A 22 3.21 -0.23 -4.51
CA ILE A 22 3.37 0.57 -3.31
C ILE A 22 3.99 -0.32 -2.22
N LYS A 23 5.17 0.07 -1.75
CA LYS A 23 5.83 -0.54 -0.60
C LYS A 23 5.97 0.53 0.45
N ALA A 24 5.28 0.36 1.56
CA ALA A 24 5.30 1.33 2.65
C ALA A 24 5.43 0.62 4.00
N PRO A 25 6.22 1.18 4.93
CA PRO A 25 6.38 0.61 6.26
C PRO A 25 5.16 0.88 7.13
N ILE A 26 4.79 -0.09 7.96
CA ILE A 26 3.84 0.10 9.05
C ILE A 26 4.46 1.03 10.08
N VAL A 27 3.78 2.13 10.37
CA VAL A 27 4.25 3.18 11.30
C VAL A 27 3.76 2.90 12.72
N SER A 28 2.54 2.39 12.85
CA SER A 28 1.92 2.06 14.13
C SER A 28 1.02 0.84 13.95
N VAL A 29 0.87 0.04 15.01
CA VAL A 29 0.06 -1.19 15.04
C VAL A 29 -0.98 -1.18 16.16
N GLU A 30 -0.83 -0.33 17.18
CA GLU A 30 -1.75 -0.17 18.30
C GLU A 30 -2.08 1.31 18.49
N PRO A 31 -3.36 1.70 18.61
CA PRO A 31 -4.57 0.86 18.60
C PRO A 31 -5.03 0.39 17.21
N ASP A 32 -4.47 0.96 16.15
CA ASP A 32 -4.83 0.67 14.76
C ASP A 32 -3.55 0.54 13.91
N ILE A 33 -3.59 -0.28 12.85
CA ILE A 33 -2.47 -0.37 11.90
C ILE A 33 -2.49 0.88 11.02
N LYS A 34 -1.44 1.70 11.08
CA LYS A 34 -1.33 2.95 10.31
C LYS A 34 -0.15 2.91 9.35
N VAL A 35 -0.40 3.32 8.11
CA VAL A 35 0.62 3.43 7.06
C VAL A 35 0.46 4.76 6.32
N GLN A 36 1.57 5.46 6.09
CA GLN A 36 1.61 6.79 5.45
C GLN A 36 1.44 6.70 3.93
N ILE A 37 0.33 6.13 3.51
CA ILE A 37 -0.12 6.02 2.12
C ILE A 37 -1.61 6.38 2.06
N GLY A 38 -2.10 6.77 0.89
CA GLY A 38 -3.44 7.30 0.73
C GLY A 38 -3.94 7.30 -0.72
N LEU A 39 -4.88 8.19 -1.01
CA LEU A 39 -5.53 8.30 -2.33
C LEU A 39 -4.57 8.68 -3.46
N LYS A 40 -3.48 9.41 -3.18
CA LYS A 40 -2.44 9.75 -4.16
C LYS A 40 -1.75 8.51 -4.72
N GLU A 41 -1.62 7.47 -3.91
CA GLU A 41 -1.06 6.19 -4.33
C GLU A 41 -2.11 5.29 -5.01
N GLY A 42 -3.37 5.73 -5.15
CA GLY A 42 -4.43 4.96 -5.80
C GLY A 42 -5.10 3.92 -4.89
N ILE A 43 -4.96 4.07 -3.58
CA ILE A 43 -5.54 3.14 -2.61
C ILE A 43 -7.04 3.33 -2.52
N SER A 44 -7.76 2.21 -2.57
CA SER A 44 -9.22 2.16 -2.44
C SER A 44 -9.64 1.22 -1.32
N GLU A 45 -10.92 1.22 -0.98
CA GLU A 45 -11.48 0.27 -0.01
C GLU A 45 -11.42 -1.19 -0.47
N ASP A 46 -11.32 -1.40 -1.79
CA ASP A 46 -11.20 -2.72 -2.40
C ASP A 46 -9.75 -3.20 -2.51
N SER A 47 -8.77 -2.31 -2.30
CA SER A 47 -7.35 -2.64 -2.33
C SER A 47 -6.99 -3.63 -1.23
N LYS A 48 -6.18 -4.63 -1.58
CA LYS A 48 -5.67 -5.64 -0.65
C LYS A 48 -4.17 -5.54 -0.54
N PHE A 49 -3.65 -5.75 0.65
CA PHE A 49 -2.23 -5.67 0.91
C PHE A 49 -1.74 -6.93 1.61
N GLU A 50 -0.56 -7.39 1.22
CA GLU A 50 0.20 -8.37 2.00
C GLU A 50 1.18 -7.63 2.91
N VAL A 51 1.44 -8.22 4.08
CA VAL A 51 2.45 -7.75 5.02
C VAL A 51 3.70 -8.61 4.83
N LEU A 52 4.85 -7.96 4.69
CA LEU A 52 6.15 -8.54 4.40
C LEU A 52 7.14 -8.20 5.53
N GLU A 53 7.85 -9.21 5.99
CA GLU A 53 8.98 -9.10 6.90
C GLU A 53 10.28 -9.23 6.10
N ALA A 54 11.18 -8.25 6.22
CA ALA A 54 12.50 -8.31 5.62
C ALA A 54 13.40 -9.20 6.48
N GLN A 55 13.94 -10.27 5.89
CA GLN A 55 14.87 -11.19 6.52
C GLN A 55 16.17 -11.20 5.75
N GLU A 56 17.31 -11.22 6.44
CA GLU A 56 18.59 -11.45 5.80
C GLU A 56 18.84 -12.95 5.67
N LYS A 57 19.11 -13.41 4.46
CA LYS A 57 19.49 -14.79 4.17
C LYS A 57 20.64 -14.79 3.19
N ASP A 58 21.77 -15.38 3.62
CA ASP A 58 22.98 -15.51 2.80
C ASP A 58 23.48 -14.16 2.22
N GLY A 59 23.42 -13.09 3.04
CA GLY A 59 23.81 -11.73 2.63
C GLY A 59 22.84 -11.04 1.66
N ARG A 60 21.63 -11.59 1.47
CA ARG A 60 20.56 -11.01 0.65
C ARG A 60 19.32 -10.75 1.48
N VAL A 61 18.65 -9.63 1.23
CA VAL A 61 17.35 -9.32 1.83
C VAL A 61 16.26 -10.10 1.10
N VAL A 62 15.57 -10.99 1.82
CA VAL A 62 14.44 -11.77 1.37
C VAL A 62 13.19 -11.29 2.10
N TYR A 63 12.08 -11.11 1.36
CA TYR A 63 10.82 -10.68 1.94
C TYR A 63 9.91 -11.88 2.18
N LYS A 64 9.59 -12.16 3.44
CA LYS A 64 8.67 -13.22 3.83
C LYS A 64 7.29 -12.64 4.10
N ARG A 65 6.25 -13.23 3.50
CA ARG A 65 4.87 -12.84 3.79
C ARG A 65 4.46 -13.32 5.19
N VAL A 66 3.98 -12.40 6.02
CA VAL A 66 3.56 -12.66 7.41
C VAL A 66 2.06 -12.44 7.64
N GLY A 67 1.35 -11.83 6.69
CA GLY A 67 -0.09 -11.63 6.79
C GLY A 67 -0.72 -10.85 5.65
N THR A 68 -1.97 -10.43 5.86
CA THR A 68 -2.71 -9.54 4.96
C THR A 68 -3.49 -8.48 5.72
N VAL A 69 -3.63 -7.32 5.10
CA VAL A 69 -4.38 -6.18 5.63
C VAL A 69 -5.23 -5.54 4.54
N ARG A 70 -6.30 -4.86 4.94
CA ARG A 70 -7.10 -4.00 4.06
C ARG A 70 -7.30 -2.62 4.65
N PRO A 71 -7.43 -1.58 3.81
CA PRO A 71 -7.85 -0.27 4.26
C PRO A 71 -9.22 -0.34 4.95
N VAL A 72 -9.40 0.48 5.98
CA VAL A 72 -10.70 0.65 6.65
C VAL A 72 -11.49 1.72 5.90
N LYS A 73 -12.72 1.38 5.50
CA LYS A 73 -13.63 2.32 4.82
C LYS A 73 -13.80 3.59 5.65
N GLY A 74 -13.66 4.74 5.01
CA GLY A 74 -13.76 6.05 5.66
C GLY A 74 -12.55 6.46 6.50
N LYS A 75 -11.48 5.64 6.56
CA LYS A 75 -10.20 5.96 7.21
C LYS A 75 -9.01 5.90 6.24
N ILE A 76 -9.25 6.19 4.96
CA ILE A 76 -8.22 6.32 3.93
C ILE A 76 -7.76 7.78 3.90
N TRP A 77 -6.45 8.00 3.93
CA TRP A 77 -5.86 9.33 3.94
C TRP A 77 -5.96 9.99 2.55
N ASP A 78 -6.51 11.20 2.50
CA ASP A 78 -6.48 12.01 1.28
C ASP A 78 -5.21 12.86 1.24
N ASN A 79 -4.13 12.28 0.71
CA ASN A 79 -2.84 12.93 0.52
C ASN A 79 -2.65 13.53 -0.89
N ARG A 80 -3.75 13.79 -1.60
CA ARG A 80 -3.71 14.47 -2.91
C ARG A 80 -3.29 15.93 -2.73
N PHE A 81 -2.67 16.48 -3.77
CA PHE A 81 -2.34 17.91 -3.81
C PHE A 81 -3.63 18.74 -3.67
N MET A 82 -3.62 19.81 -2.88
CA MET A 82 -4.78 20.65 -2.49
C MET A 82 -5.79 20.06 -1.51
N ALA A 83 -5.73 18.77 -1.14
CA ALA A 83 -6.75 18.16 -0.27
C ALA A 83 -6.90 18.88 1.09
N VAL A 84 -5.80 19.36 1.66
CA VAL A 84 -5.81 20.14 2.92
C VAL A 84 -6.44 21.52 2.73
N GLU A 85 -6.15 22.19 1.61
CA GLU A 85 -6.67 23.53 1.31
C GLU A 85 -8.16 23.51 0.96
N GLU A 86 -8.62 22.45 0.31
CA GLU A 86 -10.03 22.21 -0.01
C GLU A 86 -10.82 21.61 1.17
N GLN A 87 -10.18 21.39 2.32
CA GLN A 87 -10.77 20.72 3.48
C GLN A 87 -11.43 19.38 3.11
N ALA A 88 -10.80 18.65 2.20
CA ALA A 88 -11.28 17.36 1.74
C ALA A 88 -11.34 16.37 2.91
N TYR A 89 -12.37 15.53 2.92
CA TYR A 89 -12.55 14.52 3.96
C TYR A 89 -11.33 13.60 4.03
N GLY A 90 -10.72 13.51 5.21
CA GLY A 90 -9.58 12.64 5.46
C GLY A 90 -8.24 13.24 5.05
N ALA A 91 -8.14 14.52 4.70
CA ALA A 91 -6.87 15.20 4.44
C ALA A 91 -5.99 15.32 5.71
N ASP A 92 -6.63 15.39 6.87
CA ASP A 92 -6.03 15.54 8.21
C ASP A 92 -5.59 14.21 8.85
N PHE A 93 -5.91 13.06 8.24
CA PHE A 93 -5.63 11.75 8.85
C PHE A 93 -4.13 11.44 8.99
N GLY A 94 -3.28 11.96 8.10
CA GLY A 94 -1.83 11.77 8.09
C GLY A 94 -1.34 10.35 7.76
N ALA A 95 -2.22 9.33 7.81
CA ALA A 95 -1.96 7.95 7.43
C ALA A 95 -3.28 7.20 7.20
N THR A 96 -3.28 6.23 6.28
CA THR A 96 -4.41 5.31 6.11
C THR A 96 -4.43 4.29 7.24
N THR A 97 -5.63 4.03 7.76
CA THR A 97 -5.86 2.97 8.74
C THR A 97 -6.17 1.66 8.04
N PHE A 98 -5.51 0.60 8.50
CA PHE A 98 -5.65 -0.75 8.01
C PHE A 98 -6.24 -1.67 9.08
N LYS A 99 -7.06 -2.62 8.64
CA LYS A 99 -7.50 -3.77 9.44
C LYS A 99 -6.70 -5.00 9.05
N LYS A 100 -6.33 -5.80 10.04
CA LYS A 100 -5.75 -7.12 9.84
C LYS A 100 -6.82 -8.07 9.31
N GLU A 101 -6.55 -8.74 8.19
CA GLU A 101 -7.40 -9.84 7.68
C GLU A 101 -6.86 -11.20 8.09
N SER A 102 -5.54 -11.39 8.07
CA SER A 102 -4.90 -12.65 8.46
C SER A 102 -3.42 -12.45 8.80
N GLY A 103 -2.82 -13.42 9.49
CA GLY A 103 -1.38 -13.44 9.81
C GLY A 103 -1.06 -13.39 11.29
N GLY A 104 0.24 -13.34 11.60
CA GLY A 104 0.77 -13.23 12.96
C GLY A 104 0.67 -11.81 13.52
N ASP A 105 1.33 -11.57 14.66
CA ASP A 105 1.41 -10.23 15.24
C ASP A 105 2.22 -9.30 14.34
N PHE A 106 1.70 -8.09 14.15
CA PHE A 106 2.37 -7.07 13.36
C PHE A 106 3.06 -6.08 14.28
N TYR A 107 4.19 -5.55 13.84
CA TYR A 107 4.95 -4.53 14.56
C TYR A 107 5.41 -3.44 13.58
N PRO A 108 5.74 -2.23 14.08
CA PRO A 108 6.23 -1.15 13.24
C PRO A 108 7.51 -1.54 12.48
N GLY A 109 7.62 -1.13 11.21
CA GLY A 109 8.75 -1.46 10.34
C GLY A 109 8.51 -2.63 9.39
N LEU A 110 7.47 -3.44 9.59
CA LEU A 110 7.00 -4.38 8.55
C LEU A 110 6.54 -3.61 7.31
N LEU A 111 6.70 -4.19 6.12
CA LEU A 111 6.31 -3.54 4.87
C LEU A 111 4.95 -4.05 4.41
N ILE A 112 4.09 -3.16 3.91
CA ILE A 112 2.89 -3.57 3.18
C ILE A 112 3.10 -3.39 1.68
N ARG A 113 2.55 -4.34 0.91
CA ARG A 113 2.59 -4.33 -0.56
C ARG A 113 1.22 -4.64 -1.12
N GLU A 114 0.75 -3.84 -2.08
CA GLU A 114 -0.54 -4.08 -2.74
C GLU A 114 -0.50 -5.39 -3.55
N ILE A 115 -1.55 -6.19 -3.41
CA ILE A 115 -1.79 -7.43 -4.15
C ILE A 115 -3.06 -7.26 -4.99
N LYS A 116 -3.03 -7.79 -6.23
CA LYS A 116 -4.20 -7.86 -7.12
C LYS A 116 -5.10 -9.02 -6.74
#